data_AF-A0A350SZN9-F1
#
_entry.id   AF-A0A350SZN9-F1
#
_cell.length_a   1.000
_cell.length_b   1.000
_cell.length_c   1.000
_cell.angle_alpha   90.00
_cell.angle_beta   90.00
_cell.angle_gamma   90.00
#
_symmetry.space_group_name_H-M   'P 1'
#
loop_
_entity.id
_entity.type
_entity.pdbx_description
1 polymer ?
#
loop_
_entity_poly.entity_id
_entity_poly.type
_entity_poly.pdbx_seq_one_letter_code
_entity_poly.pdbx_strand_id
1 'polypeptide(L)'
;MDIIERLESQVVAGRRVMGKVMIDENEFFLLLDQLRQAVPAELHQARRVIQQRQEIILGAQDEAERVVATARERAEYLLSERGLTAEARYVGENVLRHAHDNADSAMIEMKRFAQQMLDDVEAAMNRNLSEIAEARSRLSD
;
A
#
# COMPACT_ATOMS: atom_id res chain seq x y z
N MET A 1 -14.93 31.98 34.47
CA MET A 1 -15.41 31.08 35.55
C MET A 1 -15.52 31.80 36.88
N ASP A 2 -14.49 32.56 37.29
CA ASP A 2 -14.43 33.27 38.58
C ASP A 2 -15.63 34.21 38.90
N ILE A 3 -16.21 34.89 37.89
CA ILE A 3 -17.31 35.85 38.13
C ILE A 3 -18.59 35.16 38.63
N ILE A 4 -18.91 33.97 38.11
CA ILE A 4 -20.11 33.22 38.50
C ILE A 4 -19.95 32.66 39.92
N GLU A 5 -18.77 32.12 40.24
CA GLU A 5 -18.45 31.62 41.59
C GLU A 5 -18.51 32.76 42.62
N ARG A 6 -18.04 33.96 42.25
CA ARG A 6 -18.13 35.15 43.11
C ARG A 6 -19.58 35.60 43.31
N LEU A 7 -20.39 35.66 42.26
CA LEU A 7 -21.82 35.94 42.37
C LEU A 7 -22.56 34.90 43.23
N GLU A 8 -22.24 33.61 43.06
CA GLU A 8 -22.79 32.53 43.86
C GLU A 8 -22.38 32.67 45.33
N SER A 9 -21.12 32.98 45.60
CA SER A 9 -20.60 33.20 46.96
C SER A 9 -21.28 34.37 47.66
N GLN A 10 -21.59 35.46 46.94
CA GLN A 10 -22.35 36.60 47.49
C GLN A 10 -23.76 36.18 47.90
N VAL A 11 -24.43 35.37 47.08
CA VAL A 11 -25.78 34.88 47.38
C VAL A 11 -25.77 33.90 48.56
N VAL A 12 -24.74 33.06 48.68
CA VAL A 12 -24.60 32.09 49.76
C VAL A 12 -24.22 32.77 51.09
N ALA A 13 -23.30 33.73 51.07
CA ALA A 13 -22.81 34.45 52.25
C ALA A 13 -23.74 35.59 52.70
N GLY A 14 -24.67 36.04 51.83
CA GLY A 14 -25.57 37.15 52.09
C GLY A 14 -26.51 36.90 53.28
N ARG A 15 -26.71 37.94 54.10
CA ARG A 15 -27.57 37.88 55.28
C ARG A 15 -29.03 37.62 54.86
N ARG A 16 -29.67 36.60 55.43
CA ARG A 16 -31.08 36.30 55.19
C ARG A 16 -32.01 37.11 56.10
N VAL A 17 -32.99 37.79 55.51
CA VAL A 17 -34.03 38.57 56.23
C VAL A 17 -35.38 38.28 55.59
N MET A 18 -36.35 37.79 56.39
CA MET A 18 -37.71 37.45 55.94
C MET A 18 -37.75 36.58 54.65
N GLY A 19 -36.84 35.59 54.56
CA GLY A 19 -36.75 34.69 53.40
C GLY A 19 -36.02 35.26 52.18
N LYS A 20 -35.52 36.51 52.24
CA LYS A 20 -34.75 37.16 51.17
C LYS A 20 -33.26 37.23 51.54
N VAL A 21 -32.38 37.16 50.55
CA VAL A 21 -30.92 37.38 50.72
C VAL A 21 -30.62 38.85 50.47
N MET A 22 -29.96 39.50 51.42
CA MET A 22 -29.45 40.86 51.27
C MET A 22 -28.08 40.82 50.59
N ILE A 23 -27.93 41.56 49.50
CA ILE A 23 -26.71 41.64 48.69
C ILE A 23 -26.30 43.10 48.56
N ASP A 24 -25.00 43.38 48.51
CA ASP A 24 -24.49 44.71 48.17
C ASP A 24 -24.78 45.01 46.70
N GLU A 25 -25.58 46.06 46.47
CA GLU A 25 -26.03 46.46 45.15
C GLU A 25 -24.86 46.83 44.22
N ASN A 26 -23.86 47.54 44.73
CA ASN A 26 -22.74 48.02 43.92
C ASN A 26 -21.84 46.87 43.48
N GLU A 27 -21.53 45.95 44.39
CA GLU A 27 -20.70 44.79 44.08
C GLU A 27 -21.42 43.82 43.13
N PHE A 28 -22.74 43.63 43.32
CA PHE A 28 -23.56 42.82 42.41
C PHE A 28 -23.59 43.39 41.00
N PHE A 29 -23.86 44.70 40.84
CA PHE A 29 -23.89 45.33 39.52
C PHE A 29 -22.51 45.33 38.86
N LEU A 30 -21.43 45.49 39.63
CA LEU A 30 -20.07 45.38 39.12
C LEU A 30 -19.78 43.99 38.54
N LEU A 31 -20.14 42.93 39.25
CA LEU A 31 -19.98 41.55 38.77
C LEU A 31 -20.88 41.25 37.56
N LEU A 32 -22.11 41.79 37.56
CA LEU A 32 -23.03 41.66 36.44
C LEU A 32 -22.51 42.35 35.17
N ASP A 33 -21.90 43.53 35.31
CA ASP A 33 -21.31 44.26 34.18
C ASP A 33 -20.07 43.54 33.64
N GLN A 34 -19.23 42.98 34.52
CA GLN A 34 -18.10 42.13 34.10
C GLN A 34 -18.59 40.89 33.34
N LEU A 35 -19.63 40.22 33.83
CA LEU A 35 -20.24 39.07 33.16
C LEU A 35 -20.82 39.47 31.78
N ARG A 36 -21.50 40.62 31.71
CA ARG A 36 -22.10 41.15 30.47
C ARG A 36 -21.04 41.46 29.41
N GLN A 37 -19.83 41.85 29.81
CA GLN A 37 -18.72 42.09 28.89
C GLN A 37 -18.00 40.80 28.48
N ALA A 38 -17.77 39.89 29.43
CA ALA A 38 -17.01 38.67 29.21
C ALA A 38 -17.76 37.63 28.35
N VAL A 39 -19.05 37.40 28.64
CA VAL A 39 -19.83 36.33 27.98
C VAL A 39 -19.94 36.50 26.46
N PRO A 40 -20.26 37.70 25.91
CA PRO A 40 -20.28 37.89 24.47
C PRO A 40 -18.91 37.67 23.83
N ALA A 41 -17.84 38.15 24.47
CA ALA A 41 -16.48 38.00 23.97
C ALA A 41 -16.05 36.53 23.88
N GLU A 42 -16.31 35.74 24.93
CA GLU A 42 -16.07 34.29 24.98
C GLU A 42 -16.89 33.54 23.92
N LEU A 43 -18.17 33.90 23.74
CA LEU A 43 -19.02 33.29 22.72
C LEU A 43 -18.52 33.60 21.30
N HIS A 44 -18.08 34.83 21.04
CA HIS A 44 -17.46 35.20 19.76
C HIS A 44 -16.17 34.42 19.50
N GLN A 45 -15.34 34.25 20.53
CA GLN A 45 -14.12 33.46 20.43
C GLN A 45 -14.44 31.99 20.14
N ALA A 46 -15.40 31.38 20.85
CA ALA A 46 -15.81 30.00 20.62
C ALA A 46 -16.33 29.80 19.18
N ARG A 47 -17.15 30.73 18.67
CA ARG A 47 -17.62 30.69 17.27
C ARG A 47 -16.46 30.77 16.27
N ARG A 48 -15.48 31.66 16.50
CA ARG A 48 -14.28 31.74 15.65
C ARG A 48 -13.49 30.44 15.65
N VAL A 49 -13.28 29.83 16.82
CA VAL A 49 -12.56 28.56 16.94
C VAL A 49 -13.27 27.44 16.15
N ILE A 50 -14.60 27.37 16.24
CA ILE A 50 -15.39 26.39 15.48
C ILE A 50 -15.24 26.63 13.98
N GLN A 51 -15.31 27.88 13.53
CA GLN A 51 -15.16 28.23 12.12
C GLN A 51 -13.76 27.90 11.60
N GLN A 52 -12.71 28.30 12.33
CA GLN A 52 -11.32 27.98 11.98
C GLN A 52 -11.07 26.48 11.92
N ARG A 53 -11.64 25.71 12.85
CA ARG A 53 -11.58 24.24 12.81
C ARG A 53 -12.20 23.69 11.53
N GLN A 54 -13.35 24.22 11.12
CA GLN A 54 -14.00 23.77 9.89
C GLN A 54 -13.16 24.08 8.65
N GLU A 55 -12.56 25.27 8.59
CA GLU A 55 -11.64 25.67 7.51
C GLU A 55 -10.41 24.75 7.45
N ILE A 56 -9.81 24.42 8.59
CA ILE A 56 -8.68 23.48 8.67
C ILE A 56 -9.07 22.09 8.13
N ILE A 57 -10.24 21.57 8.52
CA ILE A 57 -10.70 20.26 8.07
C ILE A 57 -10.91 20.25 6.55
N LEU A 58 -11.55 21.27 6.00
CA LEU A 58 -11.77 21.38 4.56
C LEU A 58 -10.44 21.50 3.79
N GLY A 59 -9.51 22.34 4.28
CA GLY A 59 -8.19 22.45 3.67
C GLY A 59 -7.38 21.15 3.71
N ALA A 60 -7.48 20.39 4.80
CA ALA A 60 -6.81 19.09 4.91
C ALA A 60 -7.42 18.03 3.97
N GLN A 61 -8.73 18.07 3.74
CA GLN A 61 -9.40 17.17 2.79
C GLN A 61 -8.99 17.48 1.36
N ASP A 62 -9.00 18.75 0.96
CA ASP A 62 -8.55 19.19 -0.37
C ASP A 62 -7.07 18.82 -0.62
N GLU A 63 -6.21 19.04 0.37
CA GLU A 63 -4.79 18.64 0.29
C GLU A 63 -4.64 17.13 0.11
N ALA A 64 -5.39 16.33 0.87
CA ALA A 64 -5.35 14.88 0.77
C ALA A 64 -5.81 14.40 -0.61
N GLU A 65 -6.88 14.98 -1.16
CA GLU A 65 -7.36 14.68 -2.51
C GLU A 65 -6.31 15.02 -3.56
N ARG A 66 -5.66 16.18 -3.44
CA ARG A 66 -4.59 16.61 -4.34
C ARG A 66 -3.36 15.69 -4.29
N VAL A 67 -2.95 15.27 -3.09
CA VAL A 67 -1.83 14.33 -2.90
C VAL A 67 -2.15 12.98 -3.55
N VAL A 68 -3.37 12.46 -3.35
CA VAL A 68 -3.79 11.19 -3.95
C VAL A 68 -3.85 11.30 -5.48
N ALA A 69 -4.40 12.39 -6.02
CA ALA A 69 -4.44 12.63 -7.46
C ALA A 69 -3.03 12.67 -8.07
N THR A 70 -2.12 13.43 -7.46
CA THR A 70 -0.71 13.53 -7.91
C THR A 70 0.00 12.17 -7.83
N ALA A 71 -0.24 11.40 -6.77
CA ALA A 71 0.35 10.06 -6.63
C ALA A 71 -0.15 9.10 -7.71
N ARG A 72 -1.44 9.16 -8.06
CA ARG A 72 -2.03 8.35 -9.14
C ARG A 72 -1.46 8.72 -10.50
N GLU A 73 -1.42 10.01 -10.82
CA GLU A 73 -0.82 10.50 -12.07
C GLU A 73 0.65 10.07 -12.18
N ARG A 74 1.41 10.18 -11.09
CA ARG A 74 2.81 9.74 -11.07
C ARG A 74 2.95 8.23 -11.21
N ALA A 75 2.03 7.44 -10.66
CA ALA A 75 2.02 5.99 -10.81
C ALA A 75 1.69 5.58 -12.26
N GLU A 76 0.68 6.21 -12.87
CA GLU A 76 0.35 6.00 -14.29
C GLU A 76 1.51 6.42 -15.20
N TYR A 77 2.12 7.58 -14.93
CA TYR A 77 3.32 8.02 -15.63
C TYR A 77 4.46 7.01 -15.47
N LEU A 78 4.75 6.53 -14.27
CA LEU A 78 5.80 5.52 -14.07
C LEU A 78 5.49 4.20 -14.76
N LEU A 79 4.24 3.74 -14.77
CA LEU A 79 3.84 2.53 -15.50
C LEU A 79 3.91 2.72 -17.02
N SER A 80 3.63 3.93 -17.51
CA SER A 80 3.64 4.25 -18.95
C SER A 80 5.04 4.57 -19.47
N GLU A 81 5.85 5.29 -18.70
CA GLU A 81 7.15 5.81 -19.08
C GLU A 81 8.29 4.88 -18.68
N ARG A 82 8.19 4.22 -17.50
CA ARG A 82 9.09 3.11 -17.20
C ARG A 82 8.46 1.87 -17.78
N GLY A 83 8.96 1.52 -18.96
CA GLY A 83 9.57 0.24 -19.34
C GLY A 83 9.39 -1.04 -18.52
N LEU A 84 8.69 -1.12 -17.38
CA LEU A 84 8.44 -2.35 -16.66
C LEU A 84 7.73 -3.37 -17.56
N THR A 85 6.78 -2.93 -18.38
CA THR A 85 6.11 -3.80 -19.34
C THR A 85 7.02 -4.14 -20.54
N ALA A 86 7.84 -3.20 -20.99
CA ALA A 86 8.76 -3.42 -22.11
C ALA A 86 9.96 -4.31 -21.73
N GLU A 87 10.53 -4.09 -20.56
CA GLU A 87 11.58 -4.88 -19.92
C GLU A 87 11.07 -6.28 -19.58
N ALA A 88 9.88 -6.39 -18.98
CA ALA A 88 9.27 -7.71 -18.74
C ALA A 88 9.02 -8.46 -20.06
N ARG A 89 8.61 -7.77 -21.12
CA ARG A 89 8.46 -8.37 -22.46
C ARG A 89 9.82 -8.79 -23.02
N TYR A 90 10.84 -7.94 -22.96
CA TYR A 90 12.19 -8.24 -23.44
C TYR A 90 12.82 -9.43 -22.72
N VAL A 91 12.71 -9.48 -21.39
CA VAL A 91 13.14 -10.63 -20.59
C VAL A 91 12.36 -11.88 -20.96
N GLY A 92 11.04 -11.79 -21.12
CA GLY A 92 10.20 -12.90 -21.55
C GLY A 92 10.60 -13.46 -22.93
N GLU A 93 10.84 -12.58 -23.90
CA GLU A 93 11.31 -12.95 -25.24
C GLU A 93 12.69 -13.62 -25.20
N ASN A 94 13.61 -13.16 -24.36
CA ASN A 94 14.91 -13.79 -24.18
C ASN A 94 14.80 -15.18 -23.53
N VAL A 95 13.96 -15.34 -22.51
CA VAL A 95 13.72 -16.65 -21.87
C VAL A 95 13.14 -17.64 -22.88
N LEU A 96 12.16 -17.23 -23.69
CA LEU A 96 11.59 -18.07 -24.73
C LEU A 96 12.62 -18.45 -25.79
N ARG A 97 13.46 -17.51 -26.22
CA ARG A 97 14.54 -17.79 -27.20
C ARG A 97 15.52 -18.82 -26.65
N HIS A 98 16.01 -18.63 -25.42
CA HIS A 98 16.90 -19.58 -24.77
C HIS A 98 16.26 -20.97 -24.59
N ALA A 99 14.97 -21.02 -24.25
CA ALA A 99 14.26 -22.28 -24.14
C ALA A 99 14.19 -23.02 -25.49
N HIS A 100 13.94 -22.31 -26.59
CA HIS A 100 13.96 -22.88 -27.94
C HIS A 100 15.35 -23.38 -28.34
N ASP A 101 16.39 -22.56 -28.17
CA ASP A 101 17.77 -22.93 -28.52
C ASP A 101 18.24 -24.17 -27.75
N ASN A 102 17.88 -24.26 -26.46
CA ASN A 102 18.18 -25.41 -25.62
C ASN A 102 17.42 -26.66 -26.07
N ALA A 103 16.14 -26.53 -26.43
CA ALA A 103 15.34 -27.63 -26.92
C ALA A 103 15.88 -28.19 -28.25
N ASP A 104 16.27 -27.31 -29.17
CA ASP A 104 16.86 -27.70 -30.45
C ASP A 104 18.21 -28.40 -30.26
N SER A 105 19.05 -27.88 -29.37
CA SER A 105 20.34 -28.49 -29.02
C SER A 105 20.16 -29.88 -28.41
N ALA A 106 19.24 -30.02 -27.45
CA ALA A 106 18.91 -31.31 -26.84
C ALA A 106 18.36 -32.31 -27.87
N MET A 107 17.56 -31.86 -28.82
CA MET A 107 17.05 -32.72 -29.89
C MET A 107 18.17 -33.21 -30.82
N ILE A 108 19.15 -32.37 -31.15
CA ILE A 108 20.32 -32.75 -31.94
C ILE A 108 21.15 -33.80 -31.17
N GLU A 109 21.38 -33.59 -29.89
CA GLU A 109 22.13 -34.53 -29.04
C GLU A 109 21.41 -35.88 -28.91
N MET A 110 20.09 -35.87 -28.68
CA MET A 110 19.29 -37.10 -28.62
C MET A 110 19.33 -37.87 -29.94
N LYS A 111 19.26 -37.18 -31.09
CA LYS A 111 19.39 -37.83 -32.40
C LYS A 111 20.77 -38.48 -32.58
N ARG A 112 21.84 -37.78 -32.17
CA ARG A 112 23.21 -38.32 -32.22
C ARG A 112 23.34 -39.56 -31.32
N PHE A 113 22.77 -39.50 -30.12
CA PHE A 113 22.77 -40.64 -29.20
C PHE A 113 21.99 -41.84 -29.76
N ALA A 114 20.80 -41.60 -30.33
CA ALA A 114 20.02 -42.64 -30.97
C ALA A 114 20.78 -43.29 -32.14
N GLN A 115 21.46 -42.49 -32.97
CA GLN A 115 22.30 -43.01 -34.05
C GLN A 115 23.42 -43.89 -33.50
N GLN A 116 24.14 -43.44 -32.48
CA GLN A 116 25.22 -44.24 -31.87
C GLN A 116 24.71 -45.59 -31.34
N MET A 117 23.54 -45.60 -30.67
CA MET A 117 22.94 -46.85 -30.20
C MET A 117 22.60 -47.80 -31.35
N LEU A 118 22.09 -47.26 -32.49
CA LEU A 118 21.80 -48.07 -33.66
C LEU A 118 23.07 -48.66 -34.27
N ASP A 119 24.13 -47.86 -34.41
CA ASP A 119 25.42 -48.29 -34.92
C ASP A 119 26.03 -49.40 -34.04
N ASP A 120 25.92 -49.27 -32.71
CA ASP A 120 26.39 -50.27 -31.75
C ASP A 120 25.62 -51.60 -31.86
N VAL A 121 24.30 -51.53 -32.03
CA VAL A 121 23.44 -52.71 -32.26
C VAL A 121 23.78 -53.39 -33.58
N GLU A 122 23.95 -52.62 -34.65
CA GLU A 122 24.33 -53.14 -35.97
C GLU A 122 25.68 -53.85 -35.91
N ALA A 123 26.68 -53.24 -35.27
CA ALA A 123 27.99 -53.84 -35.06
C ALA A 123 27.89 -55.17 -34.27
N ALA A 124 27.05 -55.24 -33.24
CA ALA A 124 26.83 -56.47 -32.48
C ALA A 124 26.15 -57.56 -33.32
N MET A 125 25.13 -57.23 -34.11
CA MET A 125 24.47 -58.19 -34.99
C MET A 125 25.41 -58.73 -36.08
N ASN A 126 26.24 -57.86 -36.68
CA ASN A 126 27.22 -58.27 -37.69
C ASN A 126 28.27 -59.23 -37.11
N ARG A 127 28.73 -59.00 -35.87
CA ARG A 127 29.61 -59.95 -35.17
C ARG A 127 28.93 -61.32 -34.98
N ASN A 128 27.71 -61.33 -34.45
CA ASN A 128 26.97 -62.57 -34.22
C ASN A 128 26.70 -63.34 -35.53
N LEU A 129 26.34 -62.64 -36.61
CA LEU A 129 26.13 -63.26 -37.92
C LEU A 129 27.41 -63.86 -38.49
N SER A 130 28.55 -63.20 -38.28
CA SER A 130 29.87 -63.71 -38.69
C SER A 130 30.23 -64.99 -37.93
N GLU A 131 30.00 -65.03 -36.61
CA GLU A 131 30.20 -66.22 -35.79
C GLU A 131 29.32 -67.41 -36.24
N ILE A 132 28.04 -67.15 -36.56
CA ILE A 132 27.13 -68.18 -37.10
C ILE A 132 27.62 -68.69 -38.46
N ALA A 133 28.08 -67.79 -39.34
CA ALA A 133 28.61 -68.16 -40.65
C ALA A 133 29.85 -69.05 -40.53
N GLU A 134 30.77 -68.72 -39.62
CA GLU A 134 31.93 -69.55 -39.31
C GLU A 134 31.52 -70.92 -38.76
N ALA A 135 30.61 -70.96 -37.78
CA ALA A 135 30.13 -72.21 -37.20
C ALA A 135 29.49 -73.13 -38.25
N ARG A 136 28.72 -72.56 -39.19
CA ARG A 136 28.12 -73.30 -40.30
C ARG A 136 29.17 -73.84 -41.27
N SER A 137 30.21 -73.06 -41.59
CA SER A 137 31.31 -73.51 -42.46
C SER A 137 32.02 -74.74 -41.88
N ARG A 138 32.26 -74.76 -40.56
CA ARG A 138 32.90 -75.91 -39.88
C ARG A 138 32.06 -77.18 -39.85
N LEU A 139 30.74 -77.08 -40.05
CA LEU A 139 29.83 -78.23 -40.13
C LEU A 139 29.67 -78.76 -41.57
N SER A 140 30.05 -77.98 -42.57
CA SER A 140 29.98 -78.36 -43.99
C SER A 140 31.29 -78.94 -44.55
N ASP A 141 32.37 -78.91 -43.76
CA ASP A 141 33.64 -79.63 -43.99
C ASP A 141 33.64 -80.98 -43.26
#